data_AF-A0A1H6JSJ9-F1
#
_entry.id   AF-A0A1H6JSJ9-F1
#
_cell.length_a   1.000
_cell.length_b   1.000
_cell.length_c   1.000
_cell.angle_alpha   90.00
_cell.angle_beta   90.00
_cell.angle_gamma   90.00
#
_symmetry.space_group_name_H-M   'P 1'
#
loop_
_entity.id
_entity.type
_entity.pdbx_description
1 polymer ?
#
loop_
_entity_poly.entity_id
_entity_poly.type
_entity_poly.pdbx_seq_one_letter_code
_entity_poly.pdbx_strand_id
1 'polypeptide(L)'
;MGKKIKRSKTVSSSVCRVHKSKNFTLLSNSFLRSSNLSLASVGLLGRVMGLPDEWDYSIKGLSSICKEGETAIETVLKDLQEWGYLKISKLYPNETEDGRIHYVYDFYESSEKDKTLSCTVMAEGKMPSNKSKRCRVNKTDNFTIVSSLLLRSKEISLKSLGLLLRVLSFPDDWDYSVAGLVFICKEGKTAIDSALKELKNIGYLVVTKLYANMTASKGIEYVYDFFENPI
;
A
#
# COMPACT_ATOMS: atom_id res chain seq x y z
N MET A 1 26.90 48.97 36.62
CA MET A 1 26.14 48.42 35.48
C MET A 1 26.09 46.89 35.59
N GLY A 2 25.03 46.33 36.19
CA GLY A 2 24.89 44.88 36.37
C GLY A 2 24.13 44.24 35.21
N LYS A 3 24.77 43.34 34.45
CA LYS A 3 24.14 42.56 33.37
C LYS A 3 23.19 41.53 33.98
N LYS A 4 21.89 41.64 33.68
CA LYS A 4 20.88 40.61 33.99
C LYS A 4 21.14 39.37 33.13
N ILE A 5 21.48 38.25 33.76
CA ILE A 5 21.56 36.92 33.12
C ILE A 5 20.11 36.44 32.89
N LYS A 6 19.70 36.31 31.63
CA LYS A 6 18.43 35.68 31.26
C LYS A 6 18.55 34.18 31.53
N ARG A 7 17.76 33.65 32.48
CA ARG A 7 17.55 32.20 32.62
C ARG A 7 16.78 31.70 31.38
N SER A 8 17.42 30.87 30.57
CA SER A 8 16.75 30.15 29.49
C SER A 8 15.75 29.17 30.09
N LYS A 9 14.48 29.25 29.69
CA LYS A 9 13.48 28.22 29.97
C LYS A 9 13.96 26.91 29.34
N THR A 10 14.29 25.93 30.17
CA THR A 10 14.55 24.55 29.73
C THR A 10 13.24 23.99 29.19
N VAL A 11 13.14 23.84 27.87
CA VAL A 11 12.04 23.10 27.25
C VAL A 11 12.25 21.64 27.64
N SER A 12 11.27 21.05 28.33
CA SER A 12 11.22 19.61 28.59
C SER A 12 11.06 18.89 27.25
N SER A 13 12.18 18.57 26.58
CA SER A 13 12.16 17.72 25.40
C SER A 13 11.88 16.30 25.85
N SER A 14 10.66 15.81 25.62
CA SER A 14 10.38 14.38 25.66
C SER A 14 11.14 13.75 24.50
N VAL A 15 12.32 13.19 24.78
CA VAL A 15 13.11 12.48 23.77
C VAL A 15 12.43 11.14 23.53
N CYS A 16 11.65 11.05 22.45
CA CYS A 16 11.14 9.78 21.95
C CYS A 16 12.31 9.04 21.26
N ARG A 17 12.84 8.00 21.90
CA ARG A 17 13.82 7.10 21.27
C ARG A 17 13.07 5.92 20.65
N VAL A 18 12.66 6.06 19.38
CA VAL A 18 12.11 4.95 18.61
C VAL A 18 13.25 4.21 17.92
N HIS A 19 13.52 2.99 18.36
CA HIS A 19 14.45 2.08 17.68
C HIS A 19 13.72 1.42 16.50
N LYS A 20 13.54 2.16 15.40
CA LYS A 20 13.05 1.58 14.14
C LYS A 20 14.16 0.71 13.54
N SER A 21 13.88 -0.57 13.32
CA SER A 21 14.63 -1.39 12.37
C SER A 21 14.56 -0.69 11.01
N LYS A 22 15.71 -0.25 10.52
CA LYS A 22 15.81 0.85 9.55
C LYS A 22 15.06 0.53 8.24
N ASN A 23 14.25 1.49 7.78
CA ASN A 23 13.68 1.63 6.42
C ASN A 23 12.55 0.69 5.96
N PHE A 24 11.77 0.08 6.86
CA PHE A 24 10.58 -0.68 6.45
C PHE A 24 9.34 -0.37 7.28
N THR A 25 8.18 -0.67 6.70
CA THR A 25 6.84 -0.55 7.28
C THR A 25 6.18 -1.92 7.25
N LEU A 26 5.56 -2.33 8.35
CA LEU A 26 4.72 -3.51 8.43
C LEU A 26 3.30 -3.12 7.99
N LEU A 27 2.75 -3.82 7.01
CA LEU A 27 1.39 -3.58 6.52
C LEU A 27 0.52 -4.83 6.74
N SER A 28 -0.70 -4.64 7.23
CA SER A 28 -1.64 -5.75 7.40
C SER A 28 -2.07 -6.33 6.05
N ASN A 29 -2.01 -7.67 5.93
CA ASN A 29 -2.49 -8.37 4.74
C ASN A 29 -4.01 -8.23 4.54
N SER A 30 -4.75 -7.83 5.58
CA SER A 30 -6.21 -7.67 5.51
C SER A 30 -6.62 -6.68 4.43
N PHE A 31 -6.08 -5.46 4.44
CA PHE A 31 -6.41 -4.46 3.42
C PHE A 31 -5.64 -4.70 2.11
N LEU A 32 -4.38 -5.21 2.19
CA LEU A 32 -3.60 -5.52 0.99
C LEU A 32 -4.28 -6.56 0.10
N ARG A 33 -4.99 -7.52 0.68
CA ARG A 33 -5.69 -8.60 -0.03
C ARG A 33 -7.20 -8.36 -0.19
N SER A 34 -7.70 -7.18 0.15
CA SER A 34 -9.12 -6.86 0.01
C SER A 34 -9.56 -6.77 -1.47
N SER A 35 -10.57 -7.55 -1.87
CA SER A 35 -11.18 -7.47 -3.20
C SER A 35 -12.15 -6.30 -3.34
N ASN A 36 -12.51 -5.67 -2.22
CA ASN A 36 -13.46 -4.56 -2.16
C ASN A 36 -12.79 -3.21 -2.39
N LEU A 37 -11.53 -3.07 -1.96
CA LEU A 37 -10.72 -1.88 -2.18
C LEU A 37 -10.19 -1.82 -3.61
N SER A 38 -10.24 -0.62 -4.20
CA SER A 38 -9.47 -0.35 -5.42
C SER A 38 -7.97 -0.41 -5.14
N LEU A 39 -7.15 -0.70 -6.15
CA LEU A 39 -5.70 -0.65 -6.04
C LEU A 39 -5.21 0.74 -5.65
N ALA A 40 -5.87 1.81 -6.10
CA ALA A 40 -5.53 3.16 -5.65
C ALA A 40 -5.77 3.34 -4.14
N SER A 41 -6.84 2.77 -3.59
CA SER A 41 -7.13 2.76 -2.15
C SER A 41 -6.12 1.95 -1.36
N VAL A 42 -5.73 0.77 -1.84
CA VAL A 42 -4.65 -0.04 -1.24
C VAL A 42 -3.34 0.73 -1.24
N GLY A 43 -3.00 1.38 -2.36
CA GLY A 43 -1.80 2.19 -2.49
C GLY A 43 -1.79 3.39 -1.55
N LEU A 44 -2.92 4.11 -1.43
CA LEU A 44 -3.02 5.28 -0.56
C LEU A 44 -2.95 4.87 0.91
N LEU A 45 -3.69 3.83 1.29
CA LEU A 45 -3.69 3.32 2.66
C LEU A 45 -2.29 2.81 3.04
N GLY A 46 -1.62 2.07 2.15
CA GLY A 46 -0.24 1.65 2.35
C GLY A 46 0.72 2.84 2.54
N ARG A 47 0.56 3.91 1.76
CA ARG A 47 1.35 5.14 1.93
C ARG A 47 1.08 5.79 3.29
N VAL A 48 -0.18 5.96 3.66
CA VAL A 48 -0.60 6.56 4.95
C VAL A 48 -0.01 5.81 6.13
N MET A 49 0.00 4.48 6.12
CA MET A 49 0.63 3.66 7.19
C MET A 49 2.15 3.87 7.30
N GLY A 50 2.79 4.42 6.27
CA GLY A 50 4.21 4.79 6.29
C GLY A 50 4.50 6.23 6.71
N LEU A 51 3.47 7.07 6.93
CA LEU A 51 3.60 8.49 7.28
C LEU A 51 3.62 8.70 8.81
N PRO A 52 4.17 9.82 9.31
CA PRO A 52 4.09 10.18 10.71
C PRO A 52 2.71 10.71 11.11
N ASP A 53 2.34 10.58 12.38
CA ASP A 53 1.03 11.02 12.90
C ASP A 53 0.77 12.52 12.69
N GLU A 54 1.81 13.35 12.73
CA GLU A 54 1.73 14.82 12.55
C GLU A 54 1.67 15.27 11.07
N TRP A 55 1.49 14.34 10.12
CA TRP A 55 1.40 14.67 8.70
C TRP A 55 0.08 15.40 8.36
N ASP A 56 0.10 16.23 7.30
CA ASP A 56 -1.12 16.82 6.76
C ASP A 56 -1.91 15.77 5.95
N TYR A 57 -2.88 15.13 6.61
CA TYR A 57 -3.78 14.14 6.00
C TYR A 57 -4.97 14.75 5.24
N SER A 58 -4.99 16.08 5.05
CA SER A 58 -5.98 16.70 4.17
C SER A 58 -5.82 16.22 2.72
N ILE A 59 -6.84 16.45 1.90
CA ILE A 59 -6.79 16.12 0.46
C ILE A 59 -5.58 16.79 -0.21
N LYS A 60 -5.23 18.01 0.20
CA LYS A 60 -4.08 18.75 -0.32
C LYS A 60 -2.75 18.17 0.14
N GLY A 61 -2.66 17.84 1.43
CA GLY A 61 -1.45 17.22 1.98
C GLY A 61 -1.18 15.85 1.35
N LEU A 62 -2.21 15.01 1.20
CA LEU A 62 -2.10 13.71 0.54
C LEU A 62 -1.80 13.81 -0.96
N SER A 63 -2.42 14.75 -1.68
CA SER A 63 -2.12 14.94 -3.12
C SER A 63 -0.69 15.46 -3.34
N SER A 64 -0.11 16.18 -2.39
CA SER A 64 1.26 16.68 -2.50
C SER A 64 2.32 15.58 -2.60
N ILE A 65 2.05 14.41 -2.02
CA ILE A 65 2.97 13.24 -1.99
C ILE A 65 2.57 12.13 -2.96
N CYS A 66 1.42 12.24 -3.62
CA CYS A 66 0.94 11.27 -4.62
C CYS A 66 1.14 11.81 -6.03
N LYS A 67 1.15 10.91 -7.03
CA LYS A 67 1.14 11.30 -8.45
C LYS A 67 -0.23 11.83 -8.87
N GLU A 68 -1.25 11.38 -8.17
CA GLU A 68 -2.66 11.71 -8.33
C GLU A 68 -2.99 13.11 -7.79
N GLY A 69 -3.88 13.80 -8.50
CA GLY A 69 -4.42 15.10 -8.07
C GLY A 69 -5.52 14.97 -7.01
N GLU A 70 -5.94 16.13 -6.47
CA GLU A 70 -6.92 16.22 -5.38
C GLU A 70 -8.23 15.47 -5.64
N THR A 71 -8.78 15.53 -6.85
CA THR A 71 -10.04 14.84 -7.21
C THR A 71 -9.92 13.31 -7.17
N ALA A 72 -8.78 12.77 -7.59
CA ALA A 72 -8.50 11.35 -7.50
C ALA A 72 -8.31 10.92 -6.04
N ILE A 73 -7.59 11.72 -5.23
CA ILE A 73 -7.46 11.48 -3.79
C ILE A 73 -8.82 11.50 -3.09
N GLU A 74 -9.69 12.47 -3.41
CA GLU A 74 -11.04 12.53 -2.83
C GLU A 74 -11.85 11.26 -3.14
N THR A 75 -11.75 10.75 -4.36
CA THR A 75 -12.42 9.50 -4.78
C THR A 75 -11.88 8.31 -4.01
N VAL A 76 -10.55 8.24 -3.83
CA VAL A 76 -9.91 7.17 -3.04
C VAL A 76 -10.34 7.23 -1.57
N LEU A 77 -10.41 8.42 -0.97
CA LEU A 77 -10.87 8.59 0.42
C LEU A 77 -12.34 8.16 0.58
N LYS A 78 -13.20 8.41 -0.41
CA LYS A 78 -14.59 7.92 -0.41
C LYS A 78 -14.66 6.39 -0.44
N ASP A 79 -13.86 5.73 -1.29
CA ASP A 79 -13.78 4.26 -1.34
C ASP A 79 -13.28 3.68 0.01
N LEU A 80 -12.29 4.31 0.64
CA LEU A 80 -11.81 3.91 1.97
C LEU A 80 -12.89 4.10 3.07
N GLN A 81 -13.67 5.18 3.03
CA GLN A 81 -14.77 5.42 3.97
C GLN A 81 -15.92 4.41 3.81
N GLU A 82 -16.30 4.14 2.56
CA GLU A 82 -17.35 3.19 2.22
C GLU A 82 -17.06 1.84 2.90
N TRP A 83 -15.83 1.37 2.74
CA TRP A 83 -15.36 0.11 3.29
C TRP A 83 -14.82 0.19 4.71
N GLY A 84 -14.92 1.34 5.40
CA GLY A 84 -14.62 1.46 6.83
C GLY A 84 -13.13 1.50 7.19
N TYR A 85 -12.25 1.74 6.22
CA TYR A 85 -10.81 1.95 6.44
C TYR A 85 -10.46 3.41 6.75
N LEU A 86 -11.41 4.32 6.60
CA LEU A 86 -11.27 5.73 6.94
C LEU A 86 -12.55 6.22 7.62
N LYS A 87 -12.39 7.01 8.69
CA LYS A 87 -13.44 7.83 9.27
C LYS A 87 -12.98 9.28 9.25
N ILE A 88 -13.80 10.17 8.70
CA ILE A 88 -13.55 11.62 8.77
C ILE A 88 -14.52 12.22 9.78
N SER A 89 -13.98 12.83 10.83
CA SER A 89 -14.74 13.55 11.86
C SER A 89 -14.56 15.05 11.67
N LYS A 90 -15.63 15.82 11.83
CA LYS A 90 -15.60 17.29 11.74
C LYS A 90 -15.48 17.85 13.15
N LEU A 91 -14.46 18.68 13.37
CA LEU A 91 -14.32 19.49 14.58
C LEU A 91 -14.83 20.90 14.31
N TYR A 92 -15.65 21.39 15.23
CA TYR A 92 -16.25 22.71 15.15
C TYR A 92 -15.36 23.77 15.83
N PRO A 93 -15.56 25.07 15.55
CA PRO A 93 -14.81 26.17 16.16
C PRO A 93 -14.72 26.17 17.69
N ASN A 94 -15.68 25.57 18.37
CA ASN A 94 -15.68 25.44 19.83
C ASN A 94 -14.81 24.28 20.35
N GLU A 95 -14.35 23.40 19.47
CA GLU A 95 -13.53 22.23 19.77
C GLU A 95 -12.06 22.43 19.36
N THR A 96 -11.76 23.53 18.68
CA THR A 96 -10.45 23.79 18.06
C THR A 96 -9.82 25.05 18.66
N GLU A 97 -8.51 25.04 18.88
CA GLU A 97 -7.80 26.15 19.53
C GLU A 97 -7.82 27.44 18.69
N ASP A 98 -7.90 27.32 17.36
CA ASP A 98 -7.89 28.44 16.42
C ASP A 98 -9.29 28.95 16.04
N GLY A 99 -10.35 28.33 16.57
CA GLY A 99 -11.73 28.71 16.28
C GLY A 99 -12.16 28.42 14.83
N ARG A 100 -11.48 27.51 14.13
CA ARG A 100 -11.83 27.12 12.75
C ARG A 100 -12.41 25.72 12.70
N ILE A 101 -13.07 25.40 11.59
CA ILE A 101 -13.50 24.02 11.32
C ILE A 101 -12.28 23.22 10.91
N HIS A 102 -12.07 22.08 11.58
CA HIS A 102 -11.02 21.12 11.23
C HIS A 102 -11.64 19.78 10.86
N TYR A 103 -10.89 18.97 10.13
CA TYR A 103 -11.26 17.60 9.79
C TYR A 103 -10.19 16.66 10.33
N VAL A 104 -10.62 15.66 11.09
CA VAL A 104 -9.76 14.61 11.62
C VAL A 104 -9.96 13.36 10.78
N TYR A 105 -8.86 12.79 10.30
CA TYR A 105 -8.85 11.61 9.43
C TYR A 105 -8.32 10.43 10.21
N ASP A 106 -9.20 9.52 10.62
CA ASP A 106 -8.85 8.29 11.33
C ASP A 106 -8.76 7.14 10.32
N PHE A 107 -7.54 6.68 10.01
CA PHE A 107 -7.31 5.53 9.15
C PHE A 107 -7.16 4.24 9.97
N TYR A 108 -7.63 3.12 9.42
CA TYR A 108 -7.60 1.81 10.08
C TYR A 108 -6.91 0.78 9.20
N GLU A 109 -6.19 -0.17 9.80
CA GLU A 109 -5.57 -1.30 9.07
C GLU A 109 -6.58 -2.41 8.74
N SER A 110 -7.68 -2.46 9.50
CA SER A 110 -8.73 -3.46 9.39
C SER A 110 -10.09 -2.79 9.48
N SER A 111 -11.09 -3.37 8.80
CA SER A 111 -12.47 -2.88 8.83
C SER A 111 -13.44 -4.01 9.15
N GLU A 112 -14.42 -3.74 10.00
CA GLU A 112 -15.52 -4.66 10.28
C GLU A 112 -16.47 -4.84 9.08
N LYS A 113 -16.51 -3.84 8.18
CA LYS A 113 -17.31 -3.89 6.95
C LYS A 113 -16.64 -4.77 5.90
N ASP A 114 -15.32 -4.72 5.83
CA ASP A 114 -14.56 -5.46 4.85
C ASP A 114 -14.30 -6.90 5.31
N LYS A 115 -15.31 -7.75 5.08
CA LYS A 115 -15.27 -9.17 5.40
C LYS A 115 -14.50 -10.00 4.37
N THR A 116 -13.69 -9.40 3.49
CA THR A 116 -12.85 -10.16 2.55
C THR A 116 -11.90 -11.14 3.26
N LEU A 117 -11.73 -11.00 4.59
CA LEU A 117 -11.18 -12.01 5.50
C LEU A 117 -11.72 -13.45 5.31
N SER A 118 -12.80 -13.69 4.55
CA SER A 118 -13.32 -15.05 4.28
C SER A 118 -13.07 -15.63 2.88
N CYS A 119 -12.56 -14.88 1.88
CA CYS A 119 -12.64 -15.35 0.48
C CYS A 119 -11.32 -15.56 -0.28
N THR A 120 -10.14 -15.28 0.28
CA THR A 120 -8.89 -15.62 -0.43
C THR A 120 -7.77 -16.01 0.54
N VAL A 121 -7.44 -17.31 0.56
CA VAL A 121 -6.27 -17.91 1.23
C VAL A 121 -6.38 -18.18 2.74
N MET A 122 -7.48 -18.83 3.16
CA MET A 122 -7.44 -19.87 4.20
C MET A 122 -8.10 -21.13 3.63
N ALA A 123 -7.56 -21.64 2.54
CA ALA A 123 -7.79 -23.01 2.10
C ALA A 123 -6.66 -23.39 1.14
N GLU A 124 -5.67 -24.09 1.69
CA GLU A 124 -4.96 -25.14 0.97
C GLU A 124 -5.99 -25.93 0.12
N GLY A 125 -6.11 -25.65 -1.19
CA GLY A 125 -7.15 -26.36 -1.95
C GLY A 125 -7.63 -25.77 -3.27
N LYS A 126 -6.70 -25.36 -4.14
CA LYS A 126 -6.73 -25.50 -5.62
C LYS A 126 -5.75 -24.49 -6.23
N MET A 127 -4.47 -24.82 -6.17
CA MET A 127 -3.51 -24.32 -7.16
C MET A 127 -4.03 -24.76 -8.55
N PRO A 128 -4.12 -23.87 -9.56
CA PRO A 128 -4.17 -24.33 -10.94
C PRO A 128 -2.91 -25.16 -11.16
N SER A 129 -3.11 -26.45 -11.42
CA SER A 129 -2.06 -27.45 -11.41
C SER A 129 -1.02 -27.16 -12.50
N ASN A 130 0.09 -26.51 -12.15
CA ASN A 130 1.31 -26.58 -12.92
C ASN A 130 2.44 -27.09 -12.01
N LYS A 131 3.06 -28.20 -12.40
CA LYS A 131 4.00 -28.97 -11.56
C LYS A 131 5.34 -28.22 -11.44
N SER A 132 5.80 -28.08 -10.19
CA SER A 132 7.08 -27.48 -9.73
C SER A 132 7.01 -25.95 -9.60
N LYS A 133 7.20 -25.36 -8.41
CA LYS A 133 8.40 -25.43 -7.56
C LYS A 133 8.06 -25.15 -6.08
N ARG A 134 8.88 -25.69 -5.17
CA ARG A 134 8.76 -25.57 -3.71
C ARG A 134 9.69 -24.45 -3.23
N CYS A 135 9.17 -23.41 -2.57
CA CYS A 135 9.95 -22.43 -1.81
C CYS A 135 9.39 -22.30 -0.39
N ARG A 136 10.29 -22.20 0.60
CA ARG A 136 9.94 -21.98 2.00
C ARG A 136 10.27 -20.52 2.33
N VAL A 137 9.24 -19.73 2.63
CA VAL A 137 9.40 -18.40 3.24
C VAL A 137 8.75 -18.46 4.61
N ASN A 138 9.50 -18.07 5.65
CA ASN A 138 8.93 -17.85 6.97
C ASN A 138 8.12 -16.55 6.92
N LYS A 139 6.81 -16.65 6.71
CA LYS A 139 5.89 -15.54 6.93
C LYS A 139 5.53 -15.53 8.41
N THR A 140 5.95 -14.52 9.16
CA THR A 140 5.33 -14.23 10.46
C THR A 140 3.91 -13.75 10.15
N ASP A 141 2.92 -14.54 10.54
CA ASP A 141 1.57 -14.52 9.99
C ASP A 141 0.90 -13.13 9.96
N ASN A 142 0.15 -12.89 8.87
CA ASN A 142 -0.79 -11.77 8.61
C ASN A 142 -0.25 -10.39 8.21
N PHE A 143 1.06 -10.19 8.07
CA PHE A 143 1.62 -8.89 7.62
C PHE A 143 2.56 -9.04 6.43
N THR A 144 2.76 -7.95 5.69
CA THR A 144 3.78 -7.79 4.64
C THR A 144 4.74 -6.71 5.07
N ILE A 145 6.04 -7.01 5.06
CA ILE A 145 7.09 -6.02 5.29
C ILE A 145 7.37 -5.33 3.96
N VAL A 146 7.36 -4.00 3.95
CA VAL A 146 7.57 -3.22 2.73
C VAL A 146 8.61 -2.12 2.98
N SER A 147 9.49 -1.89 2.01
CA SER A 147 10.40 -0.74 2.02
C SER A 147 9.66 0.59 2.19
N SER A 148 10.04 1.39 3.19
CA SER A 148 9.44 2.72 3.37
C SER A 148 9.82 3.68 2.24
N LEU A 149 10.85 3.38 1.44
CA LEU A 149 11.18 4.17 0.24
C LEU A 149 10.13 3.98 -0.85
N LEU A 150 9.63 2.75 -1.04
CA LEU A 150 8.55 2.46 -1.99
C LEU A 150 7.30 3.27 -1.63
N LEU A 151 6.90 3.26 -0.36
CA LEU A 151 5.71 3.98 0.13
C LEU A 151 5.82 5.50 -0.03
N ARG A 152 7.04 6.06 0.00
CA ARG A 152 7.29 7.51 -0.14
C ARG A 152 7.52 7.96 -1.58
N SER A 153 7.74 7.05 -2.52
CA SER A 153 8.05 7.41 -3.91
C SER A 153 6.87 8.09 -4.59
N LYS A 154 7.06 9.27 -5.19
CA LYS A 154 6.02 9.98 -5.96
C LYS A 154 5.95 9.55 -7.43
N GLU A 155 6.96 8.80 -7.90
CA GLU A 155 7.06 8.35 -9.31
C GLU A 155 6.02 7.28 -9.66
N ILE A 156 5.67 6.46 -8.67
CA ILE A 156 4.69 5.38 -8.78
C ILE A 156 3.27 5.90 -8.53
N SER A 157 2.34 5.61 -9.44
CA SER A 157 0.92 5.89 -9.20
C SER A 157 0.38 5.05 -8.04
N LEU A 158 -0.66 5.52 -7.37
CA LEU A 158 -1.32 4.77 -6.30
C LEU A 158 -1.86 3.42 -6.79
N LYS A 159 -2.33 3.35 -8.04
CA LYS A 159 -2.79 2.09 -8.64
C LYS A 159 -1.64 1.09 -8.78
N SER A 160 -0.50 1.50 -9.32
CA SER A 160 0.66 0.63 -9.48
C SER A 160 1.29 0.26 -8.13
N LEU A 161 1.30 1.20 -7.17
CA LEU A 161 1.71 0.93 -5.80
C LEU A 161 0.80 -0.10 -5.15
N GLY A 162 -0.53 0.07 -5.23
CA GLY A 162 -1.47 -0.90 -4.71
C GLY A 162 -1.32 -2.28 -5.33
N LEU A 163 -1.07 -2.35 -6.64
CA LEU A 163 -0.82 -3.63 -7.33
C LEU A 163 0.43 -4.31 -6.79
N LEU A 164 1.52 -3.56 -6.64
CA LEU A 164 2.77 -4.09 -6.12
C LEU A 164 2.61 -4.55 -4.66
N LEU A 165 1.99 -3.75 -3.80
CA LEU A 165 1.73 -4.13 -2.41
C LEU A 165 0.84 -5.38 -2.31
N ARG A 166 -0.16 -5.50 -3.19
CA ARG A 166 -0.98 -6.71 -3.29
C ARG A 166 -0.13 -7.91 -3.66
N VAL A 167 0.65 -7.84 -4.73
CA VAL A 167 1.54 -8.94 -5.17
C VAL A 167 2.47 -9.38 -4.04
N LEU A 168 3.13 -8.44 -3.36
CA LEU A 168 4.03 -8.73 -2.24
C LEU A 168 3.33 -9.43 -1.06
N SER A 169 2.02 -9.24 -0.92
CA SER A 169 1.25 -9.92 0.12
C SER A 169 0.88 -11.36 -0.23
N PHE A 170 0.89 -11.78 -1.50
CA PHE A 170 0.50 -13.14 -1.90
C PHE A 170 1.71 -14.12 -1.90
N PRO A 171 1.49 -15.44 -1.98
CA PRO A 171 2.56 -16.43 -2.14
C PRO A 171 3.28 -16.34 -3.49
N ASP A 172 4.57 -16.68 -3.54
CA ASP A 172 5.38 -16.62 -4.77
C ASP A 172 4.86 -17.57 -5.87
N ASP A 173 4.15 -18.64 -5.51
CA ASP A 173 3.57 -19.64 -6.41
C ASP A 173 2.15 -19.31 -6.87
N TRP A 174 1.64 -18.11 -6.56
CA TRP A 174 0.36 -17.63 -7.08
C TRP A 174 0.41 -17.37 -8.59
N ASP A 175 -0.75 -17.45 -9.25
CA ASP A 175 -0.88 -17.06 -10.66
C ASP A 175 -0.84 -15.54 -10.80
N TYR A 176 0.35 -14.99 -11.10
CA TYR A 176 0.56 -13.57 -11.38
C TYR A 176 0.42 -13.22 -12.86
N SER A 177 -0.20 -14.09 -13.68
CA SER A 177 -0.65 -13.70 -15.00
C SER A 177 -1.66 -12.55 -14.91
N VAL A 178 -1.88 -11.85 -16.02
CA VAL A 178 -2.90 -10.79 -16.09
C VAL A 178 -4.28 -11.32 -15.66
N ALA A 179 -4.62 -12.58 -16.00
CA ALA A 179 -5.88 -13.19 -15.60
C ALA A 179 -5.94 -13.44 -14.09
N GLY A 180 -4.87 -13.97 -13.49
CA GLY A 180 -4.79 -14.20 -12.05
C GLY A 180 -4.77 -12.90 -11.24
N LEU A 181 -4.13 -11.84 -11.75
CA LEU A 181 -4.17 -10.50 -11.14
C LEU A 181 -5.56 -9.87 -11.20
N VAL A 182 -6.26 -9.98 -12.34
CA VAL A 182 -7.65 -9.52 -12.47
C VAL A 182 -8.57 -10.28 -11.51
N PHE A 183 -8.29 -11.56 -11.22
CA PHE A 183 -9.08 -12.34 -10.28
C PHE A 183 -9.02 -11.82 -8.83
N ILE A 184 -7.87 -11.29 -8.40
CA ILE A 184 -7.67 -10.81 -7.02
C ILE A 184 -7.81 -9.28 -6.87
N CYS A 185 -8.11 -8.56 -7.95
CA CYS A 185 -8.25 -7.10 -7.96
C CYS A 185 -9.68 -6.68 -8.31
N LYS A 186 -10.10 -5.52 -7.81
CA LYS A 186 -11.37 -4.88 -8.22
C LYS A 186 -11.29 -4.39 -9.67
N GLU A 187 -10.09 -4.10 -10.13
CA GLU A 187 -9.75 -3.56 -11.43
C GLU A 187 -9.86 -4.59 -12.56
N GLY A 188 -10.41 -4.14 -13.69
CA GLY A 188 -10.41 -4.92 -14.91
C GLY A 188 -9.05 -4.97 -15.62
N LYS A 189 -8.97 -5.83 -16.63
CA LYS A 189 -7.76 -6.11 -17.42
C LYS A 189 -6.99 -4.86 -17.87
N THR A 190 -7.67 -3.87 -18.46
CA THR A 190 -7.03 -2.65 -18.96
C THR A 190 -6.30 -1.87 -17.86
N ALA A 191 -6.87 -1.82 -16.66
CA ALA A 191 -6.25 -1.13 -15.53
C ALA A 191 -5.03 -1.91 -15.00
N ILE A 192 -5.12 -3.24 -14.94
CA ILE A 192 -3.98 -4.11 -14.60
C ILE A 192 -2.85 -3.98 -15.63
N ASP A 193 -3.15 -4.06 -16.92
CA ASP A 193 -2.15 -3.89 -17.99
C ASP A 193 -1.46 -2.52 -17.91
N SER A 194 -2.23 -1.46 -17.62
CA SER A 194 -1.68 -0.11 -17.44
C SER A 194 -0.72 -0.01 -16.24
N ALA A 195 -1.07 -0.66 -15.13
CA ALA A 195 -0.25 -0.68 -13.93
C ALA A 195 1.03 -1.51 -14.13
N LEU A 196 0.93 -2.69 -14.74
CA LEU A 196 2.10 -3.51 -15.09
C LEU A 196 3.04 -2.78 -16.05
N LYS A 197 2.49 -2.05 -17.03
CA LYS A 197 3.30 -1.23 -17.95
C LYS A 197 4.04 -0.12 -17.22
N GLU A 198 3.39 0.56 -16.27
CA GLU A 198 4.04 1.56 -15.44
C GLU A 198 5.13 0.93 -14.58
N LEU A 199 4.83 -0.12 -13.80
CA LEU A 199 5.79 -0.83 -12.95
C LEU A 199 7.03 -1.28 -13.74
N LYS A 200 6.84 -1.76 -14.96
CA LYS A 200 7.94 -2.13 -15.86
C LYS A 200 8.78 -0.92 -16.27
N ASN A 201 8.14 0.20 -16.59
CA ASN A 201 8.82 1.44 -16.97
C ASN A 201 9.63 2.06 -15.82
N ILE A 202 9.15 1.95 -14.58
CA ILE A 202 9.83 2.48 -13.39
C ILE A 202 10.78 1.46 -12.73
N GLY A 203 10.97 0.27 -13.31
CA GLY A 203 11.97 -0.71 -12.87
C GLY A 203 11.52 -1.68 -11.76
N TYR A 204 10.25 -1.67 -11.37
CA TYR A 204 9.71 -2.57 -10.32
C TYR A 204 9.18 -3.91 -10.88
N LEU A 205 9.15 -4.07 -12.20
CA LEU A 205 8.72 -5.29 -12.88
C LEU A 205 9.62 -5.62 -14.08
N VAL A 206 10.12 -6.84 -14.12
CA VAL A 206 10.73 -7.43 -15.32
C VAL A 206 9.81 -8.53 -15.84
N VAL A 207 9.55 -8.53 -17.15
CA VAL A 207 8.74 -9.56 -17.80
C VAL A 207 9.62 -10.31 -18.80
N THR A 208 9.89 -11.57 -18.50
CA THR A 208 10.70 -12.47 -19.33
C THR A 208 9.79 -13.36 -20.17
N LYS A 209 9.94 -13.31 -21.50
CA LYS A 209 9.22 -14.18 -22.42
C LYS A 209 9.98 -15.49 -22.61
N LEU A 210 9.33 -16.60 -22.27
CA LEU A 210 9.83 -17.95 -22.51
C LEU A 210 9.17 -18.52 -23.76
N TYR A 211 9.99 -19.03 -24.67
CA TYR A 211 9.52 -19.65 -25.91
C TYR A 211 9.25 -21.15 -25.71
N ALA A 212 8.52 -21.75 -26.64
CA ALA A 212 8.11 -23.16 -26.58
C ALA A 212 9.26 -24.17 -26.39
N ASN A 213 10.47 -23.84 -26.82
CA ASN A 213 11.67 -24.66 -26.62
C ASN A 213 12.24 -24.58 -25.18
N MET A 214 11.78 -23.62 -24.38
CA MET A 214 12.24 -23.33 -23.02
C MET A 214 11.25 -23.77 -21.95
N THR A 215 10.04 -24.18 -22.33
CA THR A 215 8.92 -24.46 -21.42
C THR A 215 8.50 -25.92 -21.49
N ALA A 216 8.10 -26.49 -20.35
CA ALA A 216 7.60 -27.87 -20.30
C ALA A 216 6.27 -28.04 -21.05
N SER A 217 5.49 -26.97 -21.15
CA SER A 217 4.21 -26.90 -21.87
C SER A 217 4.35 -26.89 -23.39
N LYS A 218 5.56 -26.69 -23.93
CA LYS A 218 5.82 -26.40 -25.36
C LYS A 218 5.04 -25.18 -25.88
N GLY A 219 4.64 -24.27 -24.98
CA GLY A 219 3.94 -23.02 -25.28
C GLY A 219 4.77 -21.79 -24.97
N ILE A 220 4.31 -20.61 -25.39
CA ILE A 220 4.89 -19.34 -24.95
C ILE A 220 4.41 -19.06 -23.52
N GLU A 221 5.33 -18.84 -22.60
CA GLU A 221 5.05 -18.47 -21.21
C GLU A 221 5.69 -17.10 -20.89
N TYR A 222 5.17 -16.43 -19.87
CA TYR A 222 5.71 -15.17 -19.37
C TYR A 222 6.01 -15.31 -17.89
N VAL A 223 7.23 -14.94 -17.49
CA VAL A 223 7.66 -14.86 -16.10
C VAL A 223 7.65 -13.40 -15.69
N TYR A 224 6.97 -13.10 -14.58
CA TYR A 224 6.85 -11.76 -14.02
C TYR A 224 7.67 -11.69 -12.74
N ASP A 225 8.77 -10.94 -12.78
CA ASP A 225 9.65 -10.73 -11.63
C ASP A 225 9.37 -9.33 -11.06
N PHE A 226 8.75 -9.28 -9.88
CA PHE A 226 8.46 -8.04 -9.15
C PHE A 226 9.57 -7.74 -8.14
N PHE A 227 9.89 -6.46 -7.96
CA PHE A 227 10.95 -6.01 -7.06
C PHE A 227 10.42 -4.98 -6.06
N GLU A 228 10.96 -4.95 -4.85
CA GLU A 228 10.67 -3.91 -3.86
C GLU A 228 11.47 -2.62 -4.09
N ASN A 229 12.58 -2.72 -4.83
CA ASN A 229 13.41 -1.60 -5.23
C ASN A 229 13.59 -1.66 -6.75
N PRO A 230 13.56 -0.52 -7.45
CA PRO A 230 13.68 -0.50 -8.90
C PRO A 230 15.08 -0.92 -9.35
N ILE A 231 15.15 -1.63 -10.48
CA ILE A 231 16.40 -2.06 -11.14
C ILE A 231 16.90 -1.00 -12.12
#